data_AF-A0A368FQ50-F1
#
_entry.id   AF-A0A368FQ50-F1
#
_cell.length_a   1.000
_cell.length_b   1.000
_cell.length_c   1.000
_cell.angle_alpha   90.00
_cell.angle_beta   90.00
_cell.angle_gamma   90.00
#
_symmetry.space_group_name_H-M   'P 1'
#
loop_
_entity.id
_entity.type
_entity.pdbx_description
1 polymer ?
#
loop_
_entity_poly.entity_id
_entity_poly.type
_entity_poly.pdbx_seq_one_letter_code
_entity_poly.pdbx_strand_id
1 'polypeptide(L)'
;MVVTSAMSSEDEAPYFIAPEQVTVLVQYGYARVREALPDRPILPPTSSTDEVEVVTPSEGEEERARLIAVGRKAKALKRSKMGDGCTAKELRVSKNDLVGIEVSPEEILEVVMELRQRKASDEEEKFIRFLKIETDDNLYRWLDDCEIPVPSTREFRARELVYHDLWRKGYYLTSGEQFGSAWLVYEGLPGDVHAKFLCEFVLDDESLSPLNLISLVRVATQVKLVFFFAHLFFLFFFQR
;
A
#
# COMPACT_ATOMS: atom_id res chain seq x y z
N MET A 1 -7.90 -6.24 -17.22
CA MET A 1 -6.58 -5.78 -16.77
C MET A 1 -6.64 -4.26 -16.76
N VAL A 2 -6.48 -3.63 -15.60
CA VAL A 2 -6.31 -2.16 -15.54
C VAL A 2 -4.93 -1.87 -16.12
N VAL A 3 -4.85 -1.02 -17.13
CA VAL A 3 -3.58 -0.61 -17.71
C VAL A 3 -2.82 0.17 -16.64
N THR A 4 -1.77 -0.42 -16.07
CA THR A 4 -0.91 0.25 -15.08
C THR A 4 -0.02 1.24 -15.81
N SER A 5 -0.16 2.53 -15.48
CA SER A 5 0.66 3.59 -16.07
C SER A 5 1.71 4.04 -15.07
N ALA A 6 2.94 4.17 -15.53
CA ALA A 6 4.06 4.59 -14.69
C ALA A 6 4.88 5.67 -15.38
N MET A 7 5.33 6.65 -14.61
CA MET A 7 6.15 7.78 -15.03
C MET A 7 7.53 7.67 -14.38
N SER A 8 8.60 7.85 -15.14
CA SER A 8 9.97 7.86 -14.63
C SER A 8 10.71 9.03 -15.28
N SER A 9 11.45 9.78 -14.46
CA SER A 9 12.53 10.65 -14.94
C SER A 9 13.83 9.84 -14.89
N GLU A 10 14.79 10.17 -15.76
CA GLU A 10 15.94 9.32 -16.16
C GLU A 10 16.71 8.60 -15.03
N ASP A 11 16.69 9.13 -13.79
CA ASP A 11 17.35 8.55 -12.61
C ASP A 11 16.41 8.29 -11.41
N GLU A 12 15.11 8.60 -11.49
CA GLU A 12 14.15 8.43 -10.39
C GLU A 12 13.33 7.15 -10.50
N ALA A 13 12.96 6.60 -9.35
CA ALA A 13 12.10 5.44 -9.26
C ALA A 13 10.75 5.70 -9.96
N PRO A 14 10.18 4.71 -10.66
CA PRO A 14 8.94 4.89 -11.39
C PRO A 14 7.76 5.19 -10.46
N TYR A 15 7.06 6.28 -10.74
CA TYR A 15 5.82 6.67 -10.07
C TYR A 15 4.64 6.04 -10.80
N PHE A 16 3.85 5.23 -10.10
CA PHE A 16 2.56 4.78 -10.63
C PHE A 16 1.58 5.94 -10.57
N ILE A 17 1.08 6.32 -11.74
CA ILE A 17 0.13 7.42 -11.88
C ILE A 17 -1.22 6.89 -12.35
N ALA A 18 -2.28 7.57 -11.92
CA ALA A 18 -3.63 7.20 -12.32
C ALA A 18 -3.78 7.38 -13.84
N PRO A 19 -4.51 6.50 -14.56
CA PRO A 19 -4.66 6.64 -16.00
C PRO A 19 -5.35 7.95 -16.40
N GLU A 20 -6.18 8.56 -15.55
CA GLU A 20 -6.72 9.91 -15.76
C GLU A 20 -5.64 11.00 -15.72
N GLN A 21 -4.66 10.84 -14.83
CA GLN A 21 -3.52 11.74 -14.73
C GLN A 21 -2.64 11.67 -15.97
N VAL A 22 -2.43 10.47 -16.53
CA VAL A 22 -1.71 10.29 -17.80
C VAL A 22 -2.39 11.08 -18.90
N THR A 23 -3.72 10.94 -19.04
CA THR A 23 -4.47 11.64 -20.09
C THR A 23 -4.30 13.15 -19.99
N VAL A 24 -4.39 13.71 -18.77
CA VAL A 24 -4.18 15.14 -18.55
C VAL A 24 -2.74 15.56 -18.87
N LEU A 25 -1.73 14.82 -18.42
CA LEU A 25 -0.33 15.17 -18.68
C LEU A 25 0.00 15.15 -20.18
N VAL A 26 -0.49 14.15 -20.90
CA VAL A 26 -0.34 14.05 -22.36
C VAL A 26 -1.07 15.19 -23.05
N GLN A 27 -2.33 15.45 -22.70
CA GLN A 27 -3.15 16.48 -23.34
C GLN A 27 -2.52 17.89 -23.25
N TYR A 28 -1.81 18.18 -22.16
CA TYR A 28 -1.10 19.44 -21.97
C TYR A 28 0.37 19.41 -22.43
N GLY A 29 0.84 18.28 -22.98
CA GLY A 29 2.20 18.12 -23.52
C GLY A 29 3.29 17.98 -22.46
N TYR A 30 2.93 17.65 -21.22
CA TYR A 30 3.88 17.45 -20.11
C TYR A 30 4.44 16.02 -20.04
N ALA A 31 3.85 15.07 -20.75
CA ALA A 31 4.31 13.68 -20.79
C ALA A 31 4.19 13.07 -22.19
N ARG A 32 5.01 12.05 -22.45
CA ARG A 32 4.92 11.17 -23.61
C ARG A 32 4.75 9.73 -23.14
N VAL A 33 3.98 8.92 -23.87
CA VAL A 33 3.66 7.54 -23.50
C VAL A 33 4.44 6.57 -24.36
N ARG A 34 4.91 5.49 -23.74
CA ARG A 34 5.54 4.35 -24.43
C ARG A 34 4.93 3.05 -23.94
N GLU A 35 4.80 2.07 -24.82
CA GLU A 35 4.31 0.72 -24.50
C GLU A 35 5.44 -0.31 -24.58
N ALA A 36 5.34 -1.38 -23.79
CA ALA A 36 6.31 -2.47 -23.82
C ALA A 36 6.11 -3.34 -25.06
N LEU A 37 7.20 -3.70 -25.74
CA LEU A 37 7.15 -4.57 -26.91
C LEU A 37 6.75 -6.02 -26.50
N PRO A 38 5.85 -6.67 -27.25
CA PRO A 38 5.26 -7.96 -26.88
C PRO A 38 6.26 -9.14 -26.85
N ASP A 39 7.44 -9.00 -27.48
CA ASP A 39 8.37 -10.11 -27.75
C ASP A 39 9.45 -10.35 -26.67
N ARG A 40 9.41 -9.63 -25.54
CA ARG A 40 10.30 -9.92 -24.42
C ARG A 40 9.53 -9.93 -23.11
N PRO A 41 9.55 -11.05 -22.36
CA PRO A 41 8.96 -11.06 -21.03
C PRO A 41 9.67 -9.99 -20.22
N ILE A 42 8.86 -9.20 -19.52
CA ILE A 42 9.27 -8.34 -18.43
C ILE A 42 10.12 -9.20 -17.50
N LEU A 43 11.46 -9.07 -17.58
CA LEU A 43 12.36 -9.89 -16.78
C LEU A 43 12.15 -9.51 -15.31
N PRO A 44 12.03 -10.48 -14.39
CA PRO A 44 12.08 -10.17 -12.98
C PRO A 44 13.43 -9.50 -12.69
N PRO A 45 13.48 -8.50 -11.79
CA PRO A 45 14.72 -7.82 -11.46
C PRO A 45 15.75 -8.87 -11.05
N THR A 46 16.94 -8.83 -11.66
CA THR A 46 18.09 -9.57 -11.17
C THR A 46 18.30 -9.10 -9.74
N SER A 47 18.03 -9.98 -8.77
CA SER A 47 18.48 -9.77 -7.41
C SER A 47 19.99 -9.62 -7.48
N SER A 48 20.51 -8.41 -7.27
CA SER A 48 21.84 -8.28 -6.72
C SER A 48 21.79 -9.07 -5.42
N THR A 49 22.47 -10.21 -5.44
CA THR A 49 22.69 -11.05 -4.28
C THR A 49 23.59 -10.24 -3.37
N ASP A 50 22.99 -9.36 -2.55
CA ASP A 50 23.68 -8.83 -1.40
C ASP A 50 23.96 -10.03 -0.50
N GLU A 51 25.24 -10.32 -0.36
CA GLU A 51 25.76 -11.39 0.45
C GLU A 51 25.14 -11.26 1.85
N VAL A 52 24.40 -12.30 2.27
CA VAL A 52 23.83 -12.39 3.60
C VAL A 52 25.02 -12.53 4.57
N GLU A 53 25.52 -11.39 5.05
CA GLU A 53 26.38 -11.35 6.22
C GLU A 53 25.66 -12.10 7.35
N VAL A 54 26.33 -13.09 7.90
CA VAL A 54 25.84 -13.86 9.05
C VAL A 54 25.89 -12.93 10.26
N VAL A 55 24.84 -12.12 10.42
CA VAL A 55 24.70 -11.19 11.55
C VAL A 55 24.45 -12.02 12.81
N THR A 56 25.49 -12.10 13.65
CA THR A 56 25.39 -12.65 15.00
C THR A 56 24.29 -11.91 15.78
N PRO A 57 23.44 -12.61 16.56
CA PRO A 57 22.36 -11.99 17.33
C PRO A 57 22.88 -10.85 18.21
N SER A 58 22.19 -9.70 18.18
CA SER A 58 22.48 -8.62 19.12
C SER A 58 22.01 -9.00 20.53
N GLU A 59 22.66 -8.48 21.57
CA GLU A 59 22.33 -8.79 22.97
C GLU A 59 20.83 -8.58 23.30
N GLY A 60 20.18 -7.60 22.67
CA GLY A 60 18.76 -7.33 22.85
C GLY A 60 17.80 -8.32 22.16
N GLU A 61 18.23 -9.00 21.10
CA GLU A 61 17.44 -10.06 20.44
C GLU A 61 17.43 -11.34 21.29
N GLU A 62 18.59 -11.68 21.86
CA GLU A 62 18.72 -12.82 22.75
C GLU A 62 17.89 -12.65 24.02
N GLU A 63 17.88 -11.46 24.64
CA GLU A 63 17.10 -11.23 25.86
C GLU A 63 15.58 -11.36 25.61
N ARG A 64 15.09 -10.88 24.46
CA ARG A 64 13.70 -11.06 24.05
C ARG A 64 13.38 -12.54 23.81
N ALA A 65 14.25 -13.27 23.12
CA ALA A 65 14.08 -14.70 22.87
C ALA A 65 14.10 -15.52 24.17
N ARG A 66 14.98 -15.17 25.12
CA ARG A 66 15.03 -15.75 26.47
C ARG A 66 13.70 -15.62 27.19
N LEU A 67 13.12 -14.41 27.23
CA LEU A 67 11.83 -14.18 27.88
C LEU A 67 10.69 -14.98 27.24
N ILE A 68 10.70 -15.12 25.92
CA ILE A 68 9.71 -15.92 25.17
C ILE A 68 9.87 -17.41 25.48
N ALA A 69 11.11 -17.92 25.50
CA ALA A 69 11.41 -19.31 25.82
C ALA A 69 11.01 -19.66 27.26
N VAL A 70 11.36 -18.81 28.24
CA VAL A 70 10.97 -18.96 29.65
C VAL A 70 9.44 -18.97 29.76
N GLY A 71 8.75 -18.06 29.06
CA GLY A 71 7.29 -18.00 29.04
C GLY A 71 6.62 -19.24 28.45
N ARG A 72 7.18 -19.81 27.37
CA ARG A 72 6.71 -21.07 26.77
C ARG A 72 6.86 -22.24 27.74
N LYS A 73 8.02 -22.34 28.40
CA LYS A 73 8.32 -23.40 29.37
C LYS A 73 7.46 -23.32 30.63
N ALA A 74 7.25 -22.11 31.17
CA ALA A 74 6.33 -21.86 32.29
C ALA A 74 4.88 -22.28 31.96
N LYS A 75 4.42 -21.98 30.75
CA LYS A 75 3.08 -22.34 30.29
C LYS A 75 2.93 -23.85 30.08
N ALA A 76 3.96 -24.53 29.59
CA ALA A 76 3.98 -25.99 29.46
C ALA A 76 3.93 -26.69 30.84
N LEU A 77 4.70 -26.19 31.81
CA LEU A 77 4.67 -26.66 33.20
C LEU A 77 3.30 -26.47 33.85
N LYS A 78 2.62 -25.34 33.59
CA LYS A 78 1.24 -25.14 34.05
C LYS A 78 0.25 -26.11 33.40
N ARG A 79 0.37 -26.37 32.08
CA ARG A 79 -0.48 -27.35 31.38
C ARG A 79 -0.31 -28.77 31.93
N SER A 80 0.93 -29.18 32.19
CA SER A 80 1.23 -30.49 32.79
C SER A 80 0.61 -30.68 34.18
N LYS A 81 0.54 -29.62 34.99
CA LYS A 81 -0.03 -29.67 36.34
C LYS A 81 -1.56 -29.61 36.38
N MET A 82 -2.21 -29.01 35.38
CA MET A 82 -3.63 -28.63 35.44
C MET A 82 -4.53 -29.45 34.49
N GLY A 83 -3.95 -30.22 33.57
CA GLY A 83 -4.68 -31.10 32.64
C GLY A 83 -5.23 -30.37 31.39
N ASP A 84 -5.65 -31.15 30.40
CA ASP A 84 -5.89 -30.71 29.00
C ASP A 84 -7.17 -29.86 28.79
N GLY A 85 -7.93 -29.57 29.85
CA GLY A 85 -9.22 -28.88 29.81
C GLY A 85 -9.23 -27.43 30.33
N CYS A 86 -8.08 -26.87 30.71
CA CYS A 86 -8.04 -25.55 31.38
C CYS A 86 -8.31 -24.37 30.45
N THR A 87 -9.09 -23.40 30.95
CA THR A 87 -9.49 -22.21 30.20
C THR A 87 -8.29 -21.27 30.02
N ALA A 88 -8.20 -20.53 28.90
CA ALA A 88 -7.09 -19.62 28.60
C ALA A 88 -6.78 -18.58 29.71
N LYS A 89 -7.78 -18.23 30.53
CA LYS A 89 -7.65 -17.34 31.70
C LYS A 89 -6.85 -17.98 32.85
N GLU A 90 -6.93 -19.30 33.01
CA GLU A 90 -6.25 -20.07 34.07
C GLU A 90 -4.80 -20.40 33.70
N LEU A 91 -4.49 -20.48 32.40
CA LEU A 91 -3.13 -20.70 31.88
C LEU A 91 -2.27 -19.42 31.81
N ARG A 92 -2.73 -18.31 32.41
CA ARG A 92 -2.02 -17.03 32.41
C ARG A 92 -0.79 -17.12 33.33
N VAL A 93 0.38 -16.80 32.79
CA VAL A 93 1.67 -16.85 33.50
C VAL A 93 1.89 -15.50 34.19
N SER A 94 2.12 -15.50 35.51
CA SER A 94 2.43 -14.31 36.30
C SER A 94 3.94 -14.13 36.42
N LYS A 95 4.40 -12.93 36.78
CA LYS A 95 5.85 -12.64 36.94
C LYS A 95 6.55 -13.58 37.92
N ASN A 96 5.85 -14.06 38.95
CA ASN A 96 6.39 -15.01 39.92
C ASN A 96 6.60 -16.43 39.36
N ASP A 97 5.90 -16.80 38.28
CA ASP A 97 6.01 -18.12 37.66
C ASP A 97 7.23 -18.25 36.72
N LEU A 98 7.91 -17.13 36.46
CA LEU A 98 9.09 -17.06 35.60
C LEU A 98 10.40 -17.27 36.40
N VAL A 99 10.31 -17.24 37.74
CA VAL A 99 11.48 -17.32 38.63
C VAL A 99 11.90 -18.78 38.78
N GLY A 100 13.14 -19.09 38.37
CA GLY A 100 13.74 -20.43 38.52
C GLY A 100 13.56 -21.39 37.34
N ILE A 101 13.13 -20.89 36.18
CA ILE A 101 13.03 -21.69 34.95
C ILE A 101 14.32 -21.52 34.15
N GLU A 102 15.12 -22.58 34.10
CA GLU A 102 16.34 -22.63 33.29
C GLU A 102 15.99 -23.00 31.84
N VAL A 103 16.46 -22.17 30.91
CA VAL A 103 16.30 -22.34 29.47
C VAL A 103 17.69 -22.52 28.88
N SER A 104 17.85 -23.51 28.00
CA SER A 104 19.15 -23.81 27.40
C SER A 104 19.49 -22.78 26.31
N PRO A 105 20.77 -22.52 26.03
CA PRO A 105 21.19 -21.60 24.96
C PRO A 105 20.69 -22.04 23.58
N GLU A 106 20.47 -23.33 23.36
CA GLU A 106 19.92 -23.88 22.11
C GLU A 106 18.42 -23.53 21.95
N GLU A 107 17.62 -23.61 23.02
CA GLU A 107 16.20 -23.21 23.04
C GLU A 107 16.04 -21.71 22.72
N ILE A 108 17.00 -20.88 23.18
CA ILE A 108 17.02 -19.44 22.90
C ILE A 108 17.32 -19.19 21.41
N LEU A 109 18.30 -19.91 20.86
CA LEU A 109 18.70 -19.77 19.47
C LEU A 109 17.57 -20.15 18.50
N GLU A 110 16.83 -21.22 18.80
CA GLU A 110 15.68 -21.64 17.99
C GLU A 110 14.58 -20.55 17.95
N VAL A 111 14.32 -19.91 19.10
CA VAL A 111 13.36 -18.80 19.19
C VAL A 111 13.86 -17.57 18.44
N VAL A 112 15.16 -17.26 18.48
CA VAL A 112 15.75 -16.18 17.68
C VAL A 112 15.56 -16.47 16.19
N MET A 113 15.82 -17.69 15.73
CA MET A 113 15.63 -18.09 14.34
C MET A 113 14.16 -17.99 13.92
N GLU A 114 13.22 -18.42 14.77
CA GLU A 114 11.78 -18.29 14.53
C GLU A 114 11.34 -16.82 14.39
N LEU A 115 11.86 -15.93 15.26
CA LEU A 115 11.56 -14.50 15.19
C LEU A 115 12.15 -13.84 13.94
N ARG A 116 13.35 -14.25 13.52
CA ARG A 116 13.98 -13.78 12.28
C ARG A 116 13.22 -14.24 11.04
N GLN A 117 12.76 -15.50 11.01
CA GLN A 117 11.94 -16.01 9.92
C GLN A 117 10.60 -15.27 9.79
N ARG A 118 9.92 -15.00 10.92
CA ARG A 118 8.69 -14.19 10.92
C ARG A 118 8.93 -12.75 10.49
N LYS A 119 10.05 -12.17 10.90
CA LYS A 119 10.43 -10.81 10.48
C LYS A 119 10.74 -10.78 8.97
N ALA A 120 11.42 -11.80 8.45
CA ALA A 120 11.69 -11.93 7.02
C ALA A 120 10.40 -12.12 6.21
N SER A 121 9.45 -12.97 6.67
CA SER A 121 8.15 -13.10 6.01
C SER A 121 7.34 -11.81 6.06
N ASP A 122 7.34 -11.11 7.21
CA ASP A 122 6.67 -9.82 7.36
C ASP A 122 7.32 -8.74 6.48
N GLU A 123 8.64 -8.77 6.28
CA GLU A 123 9.37 -7.83 5.42
C GLU A 123 9.16 -8.13 3.93
N GLU A 124 9.12 -9.41 3.55
CA GLU A 124 8.74 -9.84 2.20
C GLU A 124 7.29 -9.49 1.86
N GLU A 125 6.35 -9.66 2.81
CA GLU A 125 4.96 -9.24 2.64
C GLU A 125 4.80 -7.70 2.59
N LYS A 126 5.70 -6.95 3.24
CA LYS A 126 5.68 -5.48 3.24
C LYS A 126 6.34 -4.86 2.01
N PHE A 127 7.26 -5.57 1.35
CA PHE A 127 7.89 -5.08 0.14
C PHE A 127 7.14 -5.58 -1.10
N ILE A 128 6.26 -4.73 -1.62
CA ILE A 128 5.92 -4.80 -3.04
C ILE A 128 7.22 -4.51 -3.81
N ARG A 129 7.82 -5.54 -4.42
CA ARG A 129 8.96 -5.35 -5.33
C ARG A 129 8.44 -4.61 -6.56
N PHE A 130 8.52 -3.29 -6.54
CA PHE A 130 8.24 -2.48 -7.71
C PHE A 130 9.21 -2.86 -8.80
N LEU A 131 8.67 -3.19 -9.96
CA LEU A 131 9.48 -3.50 -11.12
C LEU A 131 10.17 -2.21 -11.56
N LYS A 132 11.49 -2.18 -11.50
CA LYS A 132 12.26 -1.04 -12.00
C LYS A 132 11.99 -0.94 -13.51
N ILE A 133 11.51 0.21 -13.96
CA ILE A 133 11.35 0.47 -15.39
C ILE A 133 12.76 0.49 -15.99
N GLU A 134 13.05 -0.42 -16.90
CA GLU A 134 14.29 -0.39 -17.66
C GLU A 134 14.24 0.80 -18.64
N THR A 135 15.33 1.53 -18.77
CA THR A 135 15.44 2.70 -19.64
C THR A 135 15.93 2.33 -21.04
N ASP A 136 16.13 1.04 -21.34
CA ASP A 136 16.60 0.60 -22.66
C ASP A 136 15.54 0.90 -23.74
N ASP A 137 15.89 1.78 -24.66
CA ASP A 137 15.03 2.26 -25.75
C ASP A 137 14.52 1.12 -26.65
N ASN A 138 15.22 -0.03 -26.66
CA ASN A 138 14.84 -1.17 -27.50
C ASN A 138 13.71 -2.03 -26.92
N LEU A 139 13.26 -1.75 -25.68
CA LEU A 139 12.20 -2.51 -25.01
C LEU A 139 10.82 -1.86 -25.14
N TYR A 140 10.77 -0.59 -25.56
CA TYR A 140 9.55 0.20 -25.58
C TYR A 140 9.33 0.87 -26.94
N ARG A 141 8.07 1.03 -27.31
CA ARG A 141 7.64 1.79 -28.50
C ARG A 141 6.96 3.07 -28.06
N TRP A 142 7.41 4.22 -28.58
CA TRP A 142 6.73 5.48 -28.38
C TRP A 142 5.36 5.47 -29.06
N LEU A 143 4.34 5.95 -28.35
CA LEU A 143 2.99 6.11 -28.87
C LEU A 143 2.77 7.57 -29.25
N ASP A 144 2.15 7.78 -30.40
CA ASP A 144 1.60 9.09 -30.77
C ASP A 144 0.34 9.38 -29.96
N ASP A 145 -0.03 10.66 -29.82
CA ASP A 145 -1.16 11.11 -28.98
C ASP A 145 -2.49 10.39 -29.31
N CYS A 146 -2.70 10.03 -30.59
CA CYS A 146 -3.88 9.33 -31.08
C CYS A 146 -3.89 7.82 -30.76
N GLU A 147 -2.74 7.24 -30.41
CA GLU A 147 -2.57 5.80 -30.18
C GLU A 147 -2.63 5.42 -28.71
N ILE A 148 -2.69 6.41 -27.81
CA ILE A 148 -2.68 6.16 -26.37
C ILE A 148 -3.94 5.39 -25.98
N PRO A 149 -3.82 4.18 -25.41
CA PRO A 149 -4.95 3.32 -25.09
C PRO A 149 -5.66 3.81 -23.83
N VAL A 150 -6.46 4.85 -23.96
CA VAL A 150 -7.36 5.33 -22.90
C VAL A 150 -8.66 4.51 -22.92
N PRO A 151 -9.09 3.94 -21.78
CA PRO A 151 -10.37 3.24 -21.70
C PRO A 151 -11.52 4.16 -22.12
N SER A 152 -12.30 3.75 -23.11
CA SER A 152 -13.47 4.52 -23.58
C SER A 152 -14.73 4.26 -22.74
N THR A 153 -14.58 3.77 -21.51
CA THR A 153 -15.72 3.44 -20.64
C THR A 153 -16.33 4.71 -20.06
N ARG A 154 -17.64 4.68 -19.76
CA ARG A 154 -18.35 5.83 -19.21
C ARG A 154 -17.80 6.24 -17.85
N GLU A 155 -17.44 5.25 -17.04
CA GLU A 155 -16.85 5.40 -15.72
C GLU A 155 -15.50 6.13 -15.83
N PHE A 156 -14.66 5.71 -16.78
CA PHE A 156 -13.37 6.36 -17.02
C PHE A 156 -13.53 7.80 -17.48
N ARG A 157 -14.46 8.07 -18.41
CA ARG A 157 -14.75 9.44 -18.87
C ARG A 157 -15.24 10.34 -17.74
N ALA A 158 -16.11 9.84 -16.87
CA ALA A 158 -16.56 10.60 -15.71
C ALA A 158 -15.38 10.92 -14.78
N ARG A 159 -14.52 9.93 -14.52
CA ARG A 159 -13.34 10.08 -13.69
C ARG A 159 -12.32 11.07 -14.27
N GLU A 160 -12.06 10.98 -15.57
CA GLU A 160 -11.20 11.89 -16.33
C GLU A 160 -11.70 13.34 -16.21
N LEU A 161 -13.01 13.57 -16.36
CA LEU A 161 -13.60 14.91 -16.25
C LEU A 161 -13.45 15.50 -14.84
N VAL A 162 -13.73 14.70 -13.80
CA VAL A 162 -13.57 15.12 -12.40
C VAL A 162 -12.11 15.46 -12.11
N TYR A 163 -11.19 14.56 -12.50
CA TYR A 163 -9.76 14.73 -12.30
C TYR A 163 -9.27 16.02 -12.98
N HIS A 164 -9.61 16.21 -14.24
CA HIS A 164 -9.19 17.36 -15.02
C HIS A 164 -9.75 18.69 -14.48
N ASP A 165 -10.99 18.73 -14.01
CA ASP A 165 -11.58 19.93 -13.41
C ASP A 165 -10.88 20.31 -12.09
N LEU A 166 -10.66 19.34 -11.20
CA LEU A 166 -9.96 19.57 -9.93
C LEU A 166 -8.50 19.96 -10.15
N TRP A 167 -7.82 19.31 -11.08
CA TRP A 167 -6.44 19.65 -11.44
C TRP A 167 -6.33 21.07 -12.01
N ARG A 168 -7.25 21.47 -12.91
CA ARG A 168 -7.30 22.83 -13.45
C ARG A 168 -7.55 23.89 -12.37
N LYS A 169 -8.31 23.55 -11.32
CA LYS A 169 -8.55 24.41 -10.16
C LYS A 169 -7.34 24.53 -9.23
N GLY A 170 -6.23 23.86 -9.53
CA GLY A 170 -4.98 23.94 -8.76
C GLY A 170 -4.88 22.93 -7.62
N TYR A 171 -5.77 21.94 -7.57
CA TYR A 171 -5.66 20.85 -6.60
C TYR A 171 -4.76 19.74 -7.13
N TYR A 172 -4.04 19.09 -6.22
CA TYR A 172 -3.29 17.87 -6.51
C TYR A 172 -4.14 16.66 -6.12
N LEU A 173 -4.12 15.60 -6.92
CA LEU A 173 -4.90 14.39 -6.69
C LEU A 173 -3.98 13.17 -6.63
N THR A 174 -4.18 12.31 -5.63
CA THR A 174 -3.52 10.99 -5.55
C THR A 174 -4.55 9.88 -5.39
N SER A 175 -4.12 8.61 -5.53
CA SER A 175 -5.01 7.47 -5.35
C SER A 175 -5.65 7.45 -3.96
N GLY A 176 -6.97 7.35 -3.91
CA GLY A 176 -7.76 7.25 -2.68
C GLY A 176 -8.12 5.82 -2.28
N GLU A 177 -7.61 4.81 -3.00
CA GLU A 177 -8.06 3.41 -2.89
C GLU A 177 -7.86 2.84 -1.47
N GLN A 178 -6.79 3.23 -0.78
CA GLN A 178 -6.52 2.85 0.62
C GLN A 178 -7.62 3.33 1.60
N PHE A 179 -8.36 4.37 1.22
CA PHE A 179 -9.43 4.96 2.02
C PHE A 179 -10.82 4.63 1.47
N GLY A 180 -10.90 3.72 0.48
CA GLY A 180 -12.17 3.37 -0.17
C GLY A 180 -12.78 4.53 -0.96
N SER A 181 -11.94 5.45 -1.46
CA SER A 181 -12.37 6.55 -2.33
C SER A 181 -11.61 6.56 -3.64
N ALA A 182 -12.12 7.28 -4.64
CA ALA A 182 -11.44 7.44 -5.92
C ALA A 182 -10.14 8.25 -5.78
N TRP A 183 -10.18 9.41 -5.10
CA TRP A 183 -9.01 10.27 -4.93
C TRP A 183 -8.91 10.92 -3.56
N LEU A 184 -7.66 11.20 -3.18
CA LEU A 184 -7.31 12.16 -2.15
C LEU A 184 -6.96 13.49 -2.83
N VAL A 185 -7.54 14.58 -2.31
CA VAL A 185 -7.35 15.93 -2.88
C VAL A 185 -6.56 16.81 -1.92
N TYR A 186 -5.53 17.46 -2.44
CA TYR A 186 -4.58 18.29 -1.71
C TYR A 186 -4.60 19.71 -2.27
N GLU A 187 -4.48 20.70 -1.40
CA GLU A 187 -4.33 22.13 -1.77
C GLU A 187 -2.87 22.51 -2.07
N GLY A 188 -1.94 21.58 -1.88
CA GLY A 188 -0.52 21.74 -2.11
C GLY A 188 0.12 20.42 -2.52
N LEU A 189 1.45 20.40 -2.60
CA LEU A 189 2.19 19.24 -3.07
C LEU A 189 1.94 18.01 -2.17
N PRO A 190 1.52 16.86 -2.73
CA PRO A 190 1.41 15.63 -1.98
C PRO A 190 2.76 15.27 -1.35
N GLY A 191 2.80 15.11 -0.03
CA GLY A 191 4.03 14.87 0.74
C GLY A 191 4.36 16.01 1.71
N ASP A 192 4.12 17.26 1.30
CA ASP A 192 4.33 18.43 2.15
C ASP A 192 3.08 18.76 2.98
N VAL A 193 1.91 18.51 2.41
CA VAL A 193 0.61 18.77 3.04
C VAL A 193 -0.20 17.50 3.19
N HIS A 194 -1.00 17.44 4.25
CA HIS A 194 -2.01 16.40 4.38
C HIS A 194 -3.11 16.61 3.34
N ALA A 195 -3.69 15.50 2.86
CA ALA A 195 -4.91 15.56 2.08
C ALA A 195 -5.94 16.40 2.85
N LYS A 196 -6.71 17.23 2.15
CA LYS A 196 -7.78 18.00 2.76
C LYS A 196 -9.13 17.33 2.55
N PHE A 197 -9.26 16.66 1.41
CA PHE A 197 -10.51 16.02 1.03
C PHE A 197 -10.35 14.58 0.55
N LEU A 198 -11.36 13.76 0.83
CA LEU A 198 -11.64 12.55 0.05
C LEU A 198 -12.66 12.91 -1.02
N CYS A 199 -12.38 12.51 -2.26
CA CYS A 199 -13.26 12.68 -3.40
C CYS A 199 -13.72 11.32 -3.91
N GLU A 200 -15.03 11.14 -3.96
CA GLU A 200 -15.67 10.02 -4.65
C GLU A 200 -16.50 10.55 -5.82
N PHE A 201 -16.53 9.83 -6.94
CA PHE A 201 -17.40 10.17 -8.06
C PHE A 201 -18.67 9.31 -8.03
N VAL A 202 -19.79 9.87 -8.47
CA VAL A 202 -21.05 9.14 -8.60
C VAL A 202 -21.61 9.42 -9.99
N LEU A 203 -21.98 8.34 -10.70
CA LEU A 203 -22.65 8.48 -12.00
C LEU A 203 -24.12 8.85 -11.81
N ASP A 204 -24.68 9.57 -12.78
CA ASP A 204 -26.07 10.06 -12.70
C ASP A 204 -27.11 8.93 -12.54
N ASP A 205 -26.80 7.74 -13.03
CA ASP A 205 -27.69 6.57 -12.98
C ASP A 205 -27.42 5.67 -11.75
N GLU A 206 -26.42 6.00 -10.92
CA GLU A 206 -26.09 5.24 -9.72
C GLU A 206 -26.83 5.78 -8.50
N SER A 207 -27.63 4.91 -7.88
CA SER A 207 -28.21 5.21 -6.57
C SER A 207 -27.14 5.05 -5.49
N LEU A 208 -26.81 6.15 -4.80
CA LEU A 208 -25.90 6.09 -3.66
C LEU A 208 -26.51 5.26 -2.52
N SER A 209 -25.92 4.09 -2.25
CA SER A 209 -26.34 3.26 -1.12
C SER A 209 -26.09 4.00 0.20
N PRO A 210 -27.09 4.11 1.10
CA PRO A 210 -26.89 4.71 2.43
C PRO A 210 -25.78 4.02 3.24
N LEU A 211 -25.56 2.72 3.03
CA LEU A 211 -24.48 1.99 3.68
C LEU A 211 -23.10 2.41 3.15
N ASN A 212 -22.98 2.67 1.85
CA ASN A 212 -21.73 3.17 1.26
C ASN A 212 -21.44 4.58 1.79
N LEU A 213 -22.46 5.44 1.86
CA LEU A 213 -22.34 6.77 2.45
C LEU A 213 -21.85 6.71 3.90
N ILE A 214 -22.46 5.89 4.75
CA ILE A 214 -22.07 5.76 6.16
C ILE A 214 -20.63 5.23 6.26
N SER A 215 -20.24 4.30 5.40
CA SER A 215 -18.88 3.74 5.37
C SER A 215 -17.85 4.81 4.98
N LEU A 216 -18.12 5.60 3.95
CA LEU A 216 -17.26 6.69 3.48
C LEU A 216 -17.12 7.79 4.55
N VAL A 217 -18.23 8.19 5.18
CA VAL A 217 -18.23 9.16 6.29
C VAL A 217 -17.45 8.65 7.50
N ARG A 218 -17.58 7.36 7.83
CA ARG A 218 -16.80 6.74 8.91
C ARG A 218 -15.30 6.80 8.63
N VAL A 219 -14.88 6.48 7.40
CA VAL A 219 -13.46 6.57 7.03
C VAL A 219 -12.99 8.02 7.13
N ALA A 220 -13.72 8.95 6.51
CA ALA A 220 -13.38 10.37 6.51
C ALA A 220 -13.24 10.97 7.92
N THR A 221 -14.15 10.63 8.84
CA THR A 221 -14.08 11.06 10.25
C THR A 221 -12.88 10.47 10.99
N GLN A 222 -12.48 9.23 10.69
CA GLN A 222 -11.30 8.61 11.28
C GLN A 222 -10.01 9.32 10.84
N VAL A 223 -9.92 9.71 9.56
CA VAL A 223 -8.74 10.40 9.00
C VAL A 223 -8.82 11.94 9.11
N LYS A 224 -9.91 12.48 9.69
CA LYS A 224 -10.20 13.92 9.83
C LYS A 224 -10.18 14.68 8.49
N LEU A 225 -10.61 14.03 7.42
CA LEU A 225 -10.69 14.60 6.08
C LEU A 225 -12.13 15.02 5.77
N VAL A 226 -12.28 16.07 4.98
CA VAL A 226 -13.60 16.51 4.52
C VAL A 226 -13.99 15.68 3.30
N PHE A 227 -15.10 14.95 3.39
CA PHE A 227 -15.57 14.10 2.30
C PHE A 227 -16.51 14.87 1.36
N PHE A 228 -16.31 14.78 0.04
CA PHE A 228 -17.27 15.31 -0.94
C PHE A 228 -17.50 14.34 -2.11
N PHE A 229 -18.69 14.42 -2.69
CA PHE A 229 -19.04 13.71 -3.93
C PHE A 229 -18.88 14.64 -5.13
N ALA A 230 -18.22 14.15 -6.17
CA ALA A 230 -18.23 14.74 -7.48
C ALA A 230 -19.35 14.07 -8.31
N HIS A 231 -20.45 14.78 -8.48
CA HIS A 231 -21.51 14.39 -9.43
C HIS A 231 -21.27 15.11 -10.75
N LEU A 232 -21.42 14.42 -11.86
CA LEU A 232 -21.17 14.99 -13.20
C LEU A 232 -22.01 16.26 -13.47
N PHE A 233 -23.21 16.34 -12.88
CA PHE A 233 -24.10 17.50 -12.96
C PHE A 233 -23.68 18.67 -12.04
N PHE A 234 -23.03 18.40 -10.91
CA PHE A 234 -22.66 19.42 -9.91
C PHE A 234 -21.27 20.04 -10.11
N LEU A 235 -20.42 19.49 -10.98
CA LEU A 235 -19.14 20.10 -11.35
C LEU A 235 -19.31 21.53 -11.90
N PHE A 236 -20.48 21.85 -12.48
CA PHE A 236 -20.82 23.20 -12.93
C PHE A 236 -21.11 24.20 -11.79
N PHE A 237 -21.44 23.74 -10.57
CA PHE A 237 -21.89 24.63 -9.49
C PHE A 237 -20.77 25.17 -8.59
N PHE A 238 -19.54 24.63 -8.68
CA PHE A 238 -18.38 25.20 -7.98
C PHE A 238 -17.73 26.39 -8.72
N GLN A 239 -18.36 26.90 -9.79
CA GLN A 239 -18.06 28.24 -10.32
C GLN A 239 -18.97 29.28 -9.66
N ARG A 240 -18.65 29.66 -8.42
CA ARG A 240 -18.81 31.05 -7.96
C ARG A 240 -18.14 31.32 -6.63
#